data_AF-A0A3M0IXN0-F1
#
_entry.id   AF-A0A3M0IXN0-F1
#
_cell.length_a   1.000
_cell.length_b   1.000
_cell.length_c   1.000
_cell.angle_alpha   90.00
_cell.angle_beta   90.00
_cell.angle_gamma   90.00
#
_symmetry.space_group_name_H-M   'P 1'
#
loop_
_entity.id
_entity.type
_entity.pdbx_description
1 polymer ?
#
loop_
_entity_poly.entity_id
_entity_poly.type
_entity_poly.pdbx_seq_one_letter_code
_entity_poly.pdbx_strand_id
1 'polypeptide(L)'
;MLTAQLETDGGAQKKFAIKQVECIDQHQANVALKEAMDLLKLRHSNICTYKEFFVTWSNEVPSLFLCLVMQHSGQGDLSALIEEKRQKSEKIRDTVVEKFLGQMVDALFYIHKQNIWHRNVKPSNILVTSETSFMLSDFSTETLMKDELKWKIRVEEEFMQASWDIEEVQTKGIQQLASFVKDKSAFPYLLTCTEVIALAMRTHTDSLELQVEGCTLLLEILSQGNSENNADQAVLESALPVTSAVLQEHLQNGAVAESACSALWALALQGCLSDSDYEPTAALLLDAVRMNPERAVLVKNGCLALASLVRLSETAALAILLDSKGSGVELIEDEYHLHLDEPAVAEALCLLMNEMVQYDEVMLAMRSHKMEKLLSEIKLQFPFSTEIQTLVGATLLKLRKEKRFV
;
A
#
# COMPACT_ATOMS: atom_id res chain seq x y z
N MET A 1 6.61 13.70 -21.09
CA MET A 1 7.02 13.66 -22.52
C MET A 1 7.48 15.05 -22.89
N LEU A 2 8.68 15.20 -23.44
CA LEU A 2 9.22 16.50 -23.86
C LEU A 2 8.88 16.73 -25.35
N THR A 3 8.63 17.98 -25.73
CA THR A 3 8.44 18.33 -27.16
C THR A 3 9.70 19.03 -27.67
N ALA A 4 10.27 18.52 -28.75
CA ALA A 4 11.42 19.12 -29.43
C ALA A 4 11.00 19.63 -30.81
N GLN A 5 11.56 20.75 -31.24
CA GLN A 5 11.36 21.30 -32.58
C GLN A 5 12.67 21.23 -33.35
N LEU A 6 12.62 20.77 -34.60
CA LEU A 6 13.77 20.75 -35.48
C LEU A 6 13.44 21.52 -36.77
N GLU A 7 14.26 22.51 -37.09
CA GLU A 7 14.21 23.19 -38.40
C GLU A 7 14.87 22.28 -39.45
N THR A 8 14.16 22.07 -40.55
CA THR A 8 14.70 21.30 -41.69
C THR A 8 15.32 22.26 -42.71
N ASP A 9 16.28 21.77 -43.51
CA ASP A 9 17.01 22.54 -44.53
C ASP A 9 16.12 23.28 -45.56
N GLY A 10 14.81 23.00 -45.58
CA GLY A 10 13.80 23.70 -46.39
C GLY A 10 12.95 24.74 -45.65
N GLY A 11 13.29 25.13 -44.42
CA GLY A 11 12.55 26.12 -43.62
C GLY A 11 11.24 25.63 -42.98
N ALA A 12 10.88 24.36 -43.15
CA ALA A 12 9.73 23.76 -42.47
C ALA A 12 10.14 23.27 -41.08
N GLN A 13 9.45 23.74 -40.03
CA GLN A 13 9.62 23.25 -38.66
C GLN A 13 8.87 21.93 -38.48
N LYS A 14 9.60 20.85 -38.17
CA LYS A 14 9.00 19.55 -37.84
C LYS A 14 9.10 19.31 -36.34
N LYS A 15 7.95 19.05 -35.70
CA LYS A 15 7.87 18.76 -34.26
C LYS A 15 8.08 17.26 -33.99
N PHE A 16 8.81 16.97 -32.93
CA PHE A 16 9.07 15.63 -32.43
C PHE A 16 8.72 15.57 -30.94
N ALA A 17 8.33 14.38 -30.50
CA ALA A 17 8.19 14.07 -29.09
C ALA A 17 9.40 13.27 -28.62
N ILE A 18 9.92 13.59 -27.43
CA ILE A 18 10.98 12.83 -26.77
C ILE A 18 10.38 12.19 -25.52
N LYS A 19 10.36 10.86 -25.49
CA LYS A 19 10.05 10.10 -24.28
C LYS A 19 11.36 9.76 -23.57
N GLN A 20 11.46 10.14 -22.31
CA GLN A 20 12.59 9.78 -21.45
C GLN A 20 12.13 8.68 -20.50
N VAL A 21 12.93 7.63 -20.39
CA VAL A 21 12.70 6.51 -19.47
C VAL A 21 13.92 6.36 -18.60
N GLU A 22 13.75 6.53 -17.29
CA GLU A 22 14.83 6.33 -16.32
C GLU A 22 15.30 4.87 -16.35
N CYS A 23 16.61 4.69 -16.28
CA CYS A 23 17.27 3.40 -16.24
C CYS A 23 18.05 3.30 -14.92
N ILE A 24 18.00 2.12 -14.31
CA ILE A 24 18.68 1.80 -13.05
C ILE A 24 20.19 1.98 -13.19
N ASP A 25 20.74 1.50 -14.30
CA ASP A 25 22.17 1.56 -14.59
C ASP A 25 22.47 1.56 -16.09
N GLN A 26 23.76 1.71 -16.41
CA GLN A 26 24.28 1.70 -17.78
C GLN A 26 24.04 0.36 -18.50
N HIS A 27 24.02 -0.75 -17.77
CA HIS A 27 23.80 -2.07 -18.36
C HIS A 27 22.35 -2.20 -18.86
N GLN A 28 21.37 -1.87 -18.02
CA GLN A 28 19.95 -1.87 -18.37
C GLN A 28 19.69 -0.92 -19.55
N ALA A 29 20.25 0.30 -19.53
CA ALA A 29 20.09 1.26 -20.62
C ALA A 29 20.63 0.72 -21.95
N ASN A 30 21.80 0.09 -21.95
CA ASN A 30 22.39 -0.49 -23.17
C ASN A 30 21.57 -1.66 -23.72
N VAL A 31 21.04 -2.54 -22.86
CA VAL A 31 20.18 -3.64 -23.28
C VAL A 31 18.85 -3.11 -23.83
N ALA A 32 18.21 -2.18 -23.12
CA ALA A 32 16.97 -1.53 -23.56
C ALA A 32 17.15 -0.80 -24.91
N LEU A 33 18.25 -0.07 -25.08
CA LEU A 33 18.58 0.60 -26.34
C LEU A 33 18.72 -0.42 -27.48
N LYS A 34 19.43 -1.53 -27.25
CA LYS A 34 19.63 -2.58 -28.25
C LYS A 34 18.31 -3.22 -28.69
N GLU A 35 17.41 -3.50 -27.74
CA GLU A 35 16.07 -4.03 -28.05
C GLU A 35 15.19 -3.01 -28.77
N ALA A 36 15.32 -1.73 -28.43
CA ALA A 36 14.55 -0.66 -29.09
C ALA A 36 14.96 -0.49 -30.56
N MET A 37 16.22 -0.78 -30.94
CA MET A 37 16.77 -0.52 -32.28
C MET A 37 15.87 -0.99 -33.44
N ASP A 38 15.19 -2.12 -33.30
CA ASP A 38 14.31 -2.64 -34.36
C ASP A 38 13.09 -1.75 -34.62
N LEU A 39 12.66 -0.94 -33.65
CA LEU A 39 11.57 0.03 -33.80
C LEU A 39 11.89 1.13 -34.82
N LEU A 40 13.18 1.46 -35.05
CA LEU A 40 13.58 2.46 -36.05
C LEU A 40 13.24 2.01 -37.48
N LYS A 41 13.10 0.70 -37.70
CA LYS A 41 12.80 0.10 -39.00
C LYS A 41 11.30 0.14 -39.33
N LEU A 42 10.44 0.41 -38.36
CA LEU A 42 8.99 0.38 -38.55
C LEU A 42 8.52 1.53 -39.45
N ARG A 43 7.68 1.16 -40.41
CA ARG A 43 7.08 2.05 -41.41
C ARG A 43 5.65 1.57 -41.69
N HIS A 44 4.68 2.22 -41.07
CA HIS A 44 3.26 1.92 -41.22
C HIS A 44 2.41 3.16 -40.93
N SER A 45 1.27 3.34 -41.61
CA SER A 45 0.40 4.51 -41.44
C SER A 45 -0.15 4.66 -40.02
N ASN A 46 -0.39 3.53 -39.36
CA ASN A 46 -0.98 3.47 -38.01
C ASN A 46 0.05 3.11 -36.93
N ILE A 47 1.35 3.36 -37.16
CA ILE A 47 2.43 3.15 -36.18
C ILE A 47 3.29 4.39 -36.06
N CYS A 48 3.59 4.78 -34.82
CA CYS A 48 4.42 5.94 -34.53
C CYS A 48 5.84 5.72 -35.05
N THR A 49 6.28 6.65 -35.89
CA THR A 49 7.62 6.59 -36.49
C THR A 49 8.63 7.10 -35.50
N TYR A 50 9.65 6.27 -35.23
CA TYR A 50 10.82 6.65 -34.45
C TYR A 50 11.92 7.19 -35.35
N LYS A 51 12.57 8.27 -34.89
CA LYS A 51 13.67 8.95 -35.61
C LYS A 51 15.03 8.45 -35.12
N GLU A 52 15.25 8.48 -33.82
CA GLU A 52 16.53 8.14 -33.19
C GLU A 52 16.34 7.80 -31.70
N PHE A 53 17.28 7.04 -31.16
CA PHE A 53 17.37 6.67 -29.75
C PHE A 53 18.75 6.98 -29.22
N PHE A 54 18.82 7.49 -27.99
CA PHE A 54 20.09 7.78 -27.33
C PHE A 54 19.95 7.66 -25.80
N VAL A 55 21.07 7.42 -25.13
CA VAL A 55 21.14 7.42 -23.67
C VAL A 55 21.79 8.72 -23.21
N THR A 56 21.24 9.33 -22.18
CA THR A 56 21.76 10.58 -21.60
C THR A 56 21.77 10.51 -20.08
N TRP A 57 22.63 11.30 -19.46
CA TRP A 57 22.69 11.48 -18.01
C TRP A 57 22.10 12.84 -17.67
N SER A 58 21.18 12.89 -16.69
CA SER A 58 20.68 14.17 -16.18
C SER A 58 21.45 14.58 -14.93
N ASN A 59 21.82 15.87 -14.85
CA ASN A 59 22.45 16.43 -13.65
C ASN A 59 21.41 16.96 -12.65
N GLU A 60 20.18 17.22 -13.09
CA GLU A 60 19.08 17.69 -12.25
C GLU A 60 18.47 16.53 -11.43
N VAL A 61 18.37 15.37 -12.06
CA VAL A 61 18.01 14.10 -11.44
C VAL A 61 19.18 13.17 -11.73
N PRO A 62 20.04 12.82 -10.75
CA PRO A 62 21.30 12.09 -10.98
C PRO A 62 21.06 10.64 -11.40
N SER A 63 20.53 10.48 -12.61
CA SER A 63 19.99 9.26 -13.17
C SER A 63 20.28 9.18 -14.67
N LEU A 64 20.33 7.95 -15.16
CA LEU A 64 20.51 7.63 -16.57
C LEU A 64 19.15 7.51 -17.27
N PHE A 65 19.02 8.10 -18.46
CA PHE A 65 17.77 8.09 -19.21
C PHE A 65 17.97 7.52 -20.62
N LEU A 66 17.09 6.62 -21.03
CA LEU A 66 16.89 6.25 -22.43
C LEU A 66 15.88 7.21 -23.07
N CYS A 67 16.31 7.89 -24.13
CA CYS A 67 15.51 8.85 -24.87
C CYS A 67 15.02 8.26 -26.18
N LEU A 68 13.71 8.33 -26.41
CA LEU A 68 13.06 7.90 -27.65
C LEU A 68 12.49 9.09 -28.41
N VAL A 69 13.10 9.44 -29.55
CA VAL A 69 12.64 10.53 -30.42
C VAL A 69 11.64 9.98 -31.43
N MET A 70 10.41 10.50 -31.38
CA MET A 70 9.30 9.98 -32.18
C MET A 70 8.47 11.10 -32.81
N GLN A 71 7.67 10.71 -33.80
CA GLN A 71 6.71 11.61 -34.46
C GLN A 71 5.71 12.17 -33.44
N HIS A 72 5.38 13.46 -33.58
CA HIS A 72 4.36 14.13 -32.78
C HIS A 72 3.01 14.16 -33.52
N SER A 73 1.91 13.68 -32.90
CA SER A 73 0.58 13.60 -33.54
C SER A 73 -0.24 14.90 -33.46
N GLY A 74 -0.03 15.71 -32.43
CA GLY A 74 -0.68 17.03 -32.25
C GLY A 74 -2.16 17.03 -31.87
N GLN A 75 -2.87 15.89 -31.91
CA GLN A 75 -4.31 15.79 -31.61
C GLN A 75 -4.63 14.99 -30.34
N GLY A 76 -3.65 14.77 -29.47
CA GLY A 76 -3.81 14.00 -28.24
C GLY A 76 -3.95 12.49 -28.47
N ASP A 77 -4.44 11.80 -27.46
CA ASP A 77 -4.64 10.35 -27.44
C ASP A 77 -6.13 9.96 -27.31
N LEU A 78 -6.41 8.67 -27.55
CA LEU A 78 -7.76 8.14 -27.52
C LEU A 78 -8.38 8.20 -26.11
N SER A 79 -7.58 8.18 -25.04
CA SER A 79 -8.10 8.32 -23.67
C SER A 79 -8.72 9.71 -23.48
N ALA A 80 -8.02 10.75 -23.90
CA ALA A 80 -8.52 12.13 -23.85
C ALA A 80 -9.79 12.31 -24.71
N LEU A 81 -9.84 11.69 -25.89
CA LEU A 81 -11.02 11.73 -26.77
C LEU A 81 -12.23 11.02 -26.13
N ILE A 82 -12.03 9.87 -25.49
CA ILE A 82 -13.10 9.13 -24.79
C ILE A 82 -13.65 9.96 -23.63
N GLU A 83 -12.76 10.56 -22.85
CA GLU A 83 -13.14 11.39 -21.71
C GLU A 83 -13.92 12.64 -22.13
N GLU A 84 -13.46 13.34 -23.17
CA GLU A 84 -14.16 14.50 -23.74
C GLU A 84 -15.58 14.13 -24.18
N LYS A 85 -15.76 12.97 -24.84
CA LYS A 85 -17.06 12.48 -25.30
C LYS A 85 -17.97 12.10 -24.13
N ARG A 86 -17.43 11.47 -23.09
CA ARG A 86 -18.18 11.13 -21.86
C ARG A 86 -18.70 12.39 -21.16
N GLN A 87 -17.85 13.40 -20.98
CA GLN A 87 -18.23 14.67 -20.36
C GLN A 87 -19.36 15.39 -21.12
N LYS A 88 -19.35 15.28 -22.46
CA LYS A 88 -20.38 15.84 -23.33
C LYS A 88 -21.62 14.94 -23.50
N SER A 89 -21.63 13.75 -22.89
CA SER A 89 -22.67 12.72 -23.10
C SER A 89 -22.86 12.36 -24.59
N GLU A 90 -21.78 12.40 -25.36
CA GLU A 90 -21.76 12.08 -26.79
C GLU A 90 -21.22 10.67 -27.03
N LYS A 91 -21.75 9.98 -28.04
CA LYS A 91 -21.21 8.69 -28.50
C LYS A 91 -20.22 8.89 -29.64
N ILE A 92 -19.18 8.05 -29.66
CA ILE A 92 -18.35 7.87 -30.85
C ILE A 92 -19.20 7.08 -31.87
N ARG A 93 -19.23 7.53 -33.12
CA ARG A 93 -20.00 6.87 -34.19
C ARG A 93 -19.45 5.46 -34.44
N ASP A 94 -20.32 4.47 -34.61
CA ASP A 94 -19.95 3.07 -34.87
C ASP A 94 -19.00 2.93 -36.07
N THR A 95 -19.23 3.71 -37.12
CA THR A 95 -18.37 3.73 -38.32
C THR A 95 -16.93 4.18 -38.04
N VAL A 96 -16.70 4.99 -37.01
CA VAL A 96 -15.36 5.39 -36.57
C VAL A 96 -14.72 4.24 -35.78
N VAL A 97 -15.50 3.59 -34.91
CA VAL A 97 -15.05 2.43 -34.13
C VAL A 97 -14.63 1.28 -35.05
N GLU A 98 -15.43 0.96 -36.07
CA GLU A 98 -15.11 -0.07 -37.07
C GLU A 98 -13.80 0.23 -37.82
N LYS A 99 -13.59 1.50 -38.22
CA LYS A 99 -12.33 1.92 -38.86
C LYS A 99 -11.13 1.79 -37.92
N PHE A 100 -11.29 2.16 -36.65
CA PHE A 100 -10.23 2.01 -35.65
C PHE A 100 -9.91 0.54 -35.41
N LEU A 101 -10.90 -0.33 -35.32
CA LEU A 101 -10.67 -1.77 -35.22
C LEU A 101 -9.89 -2.31 -36.42
N GLY A 102 -10.28 -1.93 -37.65
CA GLY A 102 -9.56 -2.32 -38.86
C GLY A 102 -8.10 -1.86 -38.88
N GLN A 103 -7.85 -0.59 -38.55
CA GLN A 103 -6.50 -0.03 -38.44
C GLN A 103 -5.66 -0.69 -37.35
N MET A 104 -6.27 -1.08 -36.23
CA MET A 104 -5.58 -1.76 -35.13
C MET A 104 -5.14 -3.15 -35.56
N VAL A 105 -6.03 -3.92 -36.18
CA VAL A 105 -5.71 -5.24 -36.70
C VAL A 105 -4.57 -5.16 -37.72
N ASP A 106 -4.61 -4.19 -38.65
CA ASP A 106 -3.57 -3.99 -39.66
C ASP A 106 -2.22 -3.61 -39.04
N ALA A 107 -2.21 -2.65 -38.10
CA ALA A 107 -1.00 -2.24 -37.38
C ALA A 107 -0.37 -3.38 -36.58
N LEU A 108 -1.18 -4.14 -35.83
CA LEU A 108 -0.73 -5.28 -35.05
C LEU A 108 -0.21 -6.41 -35.94
N PHE A 109 -0.90 -6.71 -37.04
CA PHE A 109 -0.44 -7.69 -38.02
C PHE A 109 0.92 -7.30 -38.62
N TYR A 110 1.10 -6.03 -38.95
CA TYR A 110 2.37 -5.51 -39.47
C TYR A 110 3.54 -5.71 -38.48
N ILE A 111 3.38 -5.32 -37.20
CA ILE A 111 4.47 -5.45 -36.21
C ILE A 111 4.78 -6.91 -35.87
N HIS A 112 3.75 -7.76 -35.82
CA HIS A 112 3.94 -9.19 -35.56
C HIS A 112 4.74 -9.86 -36.69
N LYS A 113 4.60 -9.42 -37.95
CA LYS A 113 5.45 -9.87 -39.06
C LYS A 113 6.93 -9.47 -38.90
N GLN A 114 7.21 -8.42 -38.14
CA GLN A 114 8.57 -7.98 -37.81
C GLN A 114 9.09 -8.62 -36.52
N ASN A 115 8.36 -9.60 -35.94
CA ASN A 115 8.62 -10.21 -34.64
C ASN A 115 8.60 -9.21 -33.46
N ILE A 116 7.85 -8.12 -33.59
CA ILE A 116 7.71 -7.11 -32.54
C ILE A 116 6.31 -7.21 -31.93
N TRP A 117 6.25 -7.26 -30.60
CA TRP A 117 5.01 -7.24 -29.84
C TRP A 117 4.87 -5.88 -29.17
N HIS A 118 3.71 -5.24 -29.28
CA HIS A 118 3.52 -3.91 -28.67
C HIS A 118 3.53 -3.95 -27.14
N ARG A 119 2.90 -4.98 -26.55
CA ARG A 119 2.87 -5.28 -25.10
C ARG A 119 2.27 -4.19 -24.19
N ASN A 120 1.74 -3.11 -24.74
CA ASN A 120 1.24 -1.93 -23.99
C ASN A 120 0.11 -1.22 -24.75
N VAL A 121 -0.81 -1.98 -25.33
CA VAL A 121 -1.93 -1.43 -26.10
C VAL A 121 -3.01 -0.95 -25.13
N LYS A 122 -3.20 0.36 -25.03
CA LYS A 122 -4.23 1.02 -24.22
C LYS A 122 -4.65 2.36 -24.83
N PRO A 123 -5.80 2.96 -24.46
CA PRO A 123 -6.28 4.20 -25.08
C PRO A 123 -5.27 5.35 -25.05
N SER A 124 -4.51 5.52 -23.96
CA SER A 124 -3.51 6.58 -23.84
C SER A 124 -2.28 6.40 -24.73
N ASN A 125 -2.09 5.22 -25.33
CA ASN A 125 -0.99 4.93 -26.27
C ASN A 125 -1.45 4.97 -27.74
N ILE A 126 -2.73 5.25 -27.99
CA ILE A 126 -3.31 5.38 -29.32
C ILE A 126 -3.42 6.87 -29.63
N LEU A 127 -2.48 7.39 -30.42
CA LEU A 127 -2.44 8.80 -30.77
C LEU A 127 -3.44 9.08 -31.89
N VAL A 128 -4.38 10.00 -31.66
CA VAL A 128 -5.34 10.39 -32.70
C VAL A 128 -4.62 11.22 -33.76
N THR A 129 -4.88 10.93 -35.03
CA THR A 129 -4.24 11.64 -36.18
C THR A 129 -5.26 12.29 -37.11
N SER A 130 -6.51 11.86 -37.07
CA SER A 130 -7.67 12.51 -37.68
C SER A 130 -8.95 11.92 -37.08
N GLU A 131 -10.12 12.43 -37.47
CA GLU A 131 -11.42 11.89 -37.02
C GLU A 131 -11.59 10.38 -37.25
N THR A 132 -10.87 9.79 -38.21
CA THR A 132 -11.01 8.37 -38.58
C THR A 132 -9.68 7.64 -38.68
N SER A 133 -8.61 8.20 -38.10
CA SER A 133 -7.29 7.58 -38.12
C SER A 133 -6.53 7.79 -36.81
N PHE A 134 -5.81 6.76 -36.38
CA PHE A 134 -4.88 6.84 -35.27
C PHE A 134 -3.49 6.31 -35.65
N MET A 135 -2.55 6.53 -34.74
CA MET A 135 -1.21 6.00 -34.77
C MET A 135 -0.88 5.36 -33.43
N LEU A 136 -0.52 4.09 -33.46
CA LEU A 136 -0.14 3.35 -32.27
C LEU A 136 1.26 3.76 -31.83
N SER A 137 1.43 4.09 -30.56
CA SER A 137 2.66 4.64 -30.00
C SER A 137 3.05 3.93 -28.71
N ASP A 138 4.23 4.26 -28.20
CA ASP A 138 4.72 3.76 -26.93
C ASP A 138 4.93 2.23 -26.90
N PHE A 139 5.68 1.76 -27.88
CA PHE A 139 6.27 0.43 -27.87
C PHE A 139 7.28 0.35 -26.74
N SER A 140 7.01 -0.47 -25.73
CA SER A 140 8.00 -0.73 -24.69
C SER A 140 8.84 -1.95 -25.05
N THR A 141 10.13 -1.90 -24.70
CA THR A 141 11.06 -3.02 -24.90
C THR A 141 10.95 -4.02 -23.75
N GLU A 142 11.39 -5.26 -23.97
CA GLU A 142 11.37 -6.32 -22.95
C GLU A 142 12.15 -5.94 -21.70
N THR A 143 13.29 -5.28 -21.87
CA THR A 143 14.15 -4.82 -20.79
C THR A 143 13.58 -3.63 -20.03
N LEU A 144 12.78 -2.77 -20.68
CA LEU A 144 12.00 -1.75 -19.98
C LEU A 144 10.70 -2.32 -19.38
N MET A 145 10.37 -3.57 -19.70
CA MET A 145 9.26 -4.35 -19.16
C MET A 145 9.71 -5.45 -18.18
N LYS A 146 11.02 -5.53 -17.86
CA LYS A 146 11.57 -6.58 -16.97
C LYS A 146 11.05 -6.52 -15.54
N ASP A 147 10.45 -5.40 -15.15
CA ASP A 147 9.69 -5.34 -13.91
C ASP A 147 8.29 -5.92 -14.12
N GLU A 148 8.26 -7.24 -14.31
CA GLU A 148 7.02 -8.00 -14.51
C GLU A 148 6.06 -7.78 -13.33
N LEU A 149 6.59 -7.63 -12.11
CA LEU A 149 5.82 -7.35 -10.91
C LEU A 149 5.12 -6.00 -10.99
N LYS A 150 5.85 -4.93 -11.34
CA LYS A 150 5.27 -3.60 -11.55
C LYS A 150 4.08 -3.62 -12.50
N TRP A 151 4.20 -4.35 -13.62
CA TRP A 151 3.12 -4.41 -14.60
C TRP A 151 1.93 -5.25 -14.12
N LYS A 152 2.17 -6.42 -13.52
CA LYS A 152 1.11 -7.26 -12.97
C LYS A 152 0.31 -6.50 -11.91
N ILE A 153 1.01 -5.85 -10.98
CA ILE A 153 0.38 -5.05 -9.91
C ILE A 153 -0.41 -3.88 -10.51
N ARG A 154 0.17 -3.16 -11.47
CA ARG A 154 -0.52 -2.04 -12.13
C ARG A 154 -1.76 -2.47 -12.91
N VAL A 155 -1.75 -3.64 -13.56
CA VAL A 155 -2.92 -4.16 -14.27
C VAL A 155 -4.04 -4.46 -13.30
N GLU A 156 -3.72 -5.08 -12.15
CA GLU A 156 -4.71 -5.32 -11.10
C GLU A 156 -5.24 -4.00 -10.52
N GLU A 157 -4.36 -3.03 -10.24
CA GLU A 157 -4.72 -1.69 -9.76
C GLU A 157 -5.69 -0.98 -10.73
N GLU A 158 -5.34 -0.92 -12.03
CA GLU A 158 -6.17 -0.29 -13.07
C GLU A 158 -7.53 -1.02 -13.22
N PHE A 159 -7.55 -2.34 -13.08
CA PHE A 159 -8.78 -3.13 -13.18
C PHE A 159 -9.70 -2.92 -11.97
N MET A 160 -9.14 -2.88 -10.75
CA MET A 160 -9.86 -2.54 -9.52
C MET A 160 -10.44 -1.12 -9.61
N GLN A 161 -9.68 -0.14 -10.09
CA GLN A 161 -10.16 1.24 -10.27
C GLN A 161 -11.29 1.34 -11.30
N ALA A 162 -11.20 0.59 -12.40
CA ALA A 162 -12.23 0.60 -13.45
C ALA A 162 -13.56 -0.02 -13.00
N SER A 163 -13.52 -0.93 -12.02
CA SER A 163 -14.67 -1.69 -11.50
C SER A 163 -14.85 -1.48 -9.99
N TRP A 164 -14.64 -0.25 -9.52
CA TRP A 164 -14.60 0.10 -8.10
C TRP A 164 -15.88 -0.27 -7.33
N ASP A 165 -17.02 -0.30 -8.03
CA ASP A 165 -18.35 -0.58 -7.50
C ASP A 165 -18.71 -2.07 -7.43
N ILE A 166 -17.85 -2.96 -7.94
CA ILE A 166 -18.11 -4.41 -7.97
C ILE A 166 -17.31 -5.12 -6.87
N GLU A 167 -18.00 -5.53 -5.80
CA GLU A 167 -17.42 -6.22 -4.63
C GLU A 167 -16.51 -7.40 -5.03
N GLU A 168 -17.02 -8.32 -5.87
CA GLU A 168 -16.27 -9.53 -6.27
C GLU A 168 -14.95 -9.19 -7.00
N VAL A 169 -14.93 -8.09 -7.77
CA VAL A 169 -13.71 -7.63 -8.45
C VAL A 169 -12.72 -7.07 -7.42
N GLN A 170 -13.19 -6.31 -6.45
CA GLN A 170 -12.34 -5.76 -5.40
C GLN A 170 -11.72 -6.88 -4.54
N THR A 171 -12.51 -7.85 -4.08
CA THR A 171 -12.02 -8.98 -3.28
C THR A 171 -10.95 -9.78 -4.03
N LYS A 172 -11.20 -10.15 -5.29
CA LYS A 172 -10.22 -10.88 -6.10
C LYS A 172 -8.98 -10.06 -6.40
N GLY A 173 -9.14 -8.75 -6.63
CA GLY A 173 -8.01 -7.83 -6.83
C GLY A 173 -7.10 -7.77 -5.62
N ILE A 174 -7.66 -7.63 -4.41
CA ILE A 174 -6.91 -7.65 -3.15
C ILE A 174 -6.18 -8.99 -2.96
N GLN A 175 -6.86 -10.12 -3.18
CA GLN A 175 -6.23 -11.45 -3.09
C GLN A 175 -5.08 -11.62 -4.10
N GLN A 176 -5.24 -11.09 -5.31
CA GLN A 176 -4.20 -11.12 -6.33
C GLN A 176 -3.01 -10.23 -5.94
N LEU A 177 -3.25 -9.04 -5.37
CA LEU A 177 -2.21 -8.17 -4.85
C LEU A 177 -1.43 -8.82 -3.69
N ALA A 178 -2.14 -9.47 -2.76
CA ALA A 178 -1.53 -10.23 -1.66
C ALA A 178 -0.60 -11.35 -2.14
N SER A 179 -0.88 -11.95 -3.31
CA SER A 179 0.00 -12.97 -3.88
C SER A 179 1.43 -12.47 -4.19
N PHE A 180 1.61 -11.15 -4.38
CA PHE A 180 2.90 -10.53 -4.70
C PHE A 180 3.73 -10.16 -3.47
N VAL A 181 3.13 -10.09 -2.28
CA VAL A 181 3.77 -9.63 -1.03
C VAL A 181 5.03 -10.43 -0.70
N LYS A 182 5.06 -11.72 -1.03
CA LYS A 182 6.21 -12.60 -0.76
C LYS A 182 7.49 -12.16 -1.47
N ASP A 183 7.36 -11.42 -2.56
CA ASP A 183 8.49 -10.83 -3.26
C ASP A 183 8.76 -9.42 -2.73
N LYS A 184 9.84 -9.25 -1.96
CA LYS A 184 10.22 -7.94 -1.40
C LYS A 184 10.45 -6.86 -2.46
N SER A 185 10.75 -7.23 -3.70
CA SER A 185 10.88 -6.28 -4.80
C SER A 185 9.54 -5.70 -5.26
N ALA A 186 8.41 -6.30 -4.87
CA ALA A 186 7.07 -5.81 -5.14
C ALA A 186 6.65 -4.65 -4.22
N PHE A 187 7.30 -4.46 -3.07
CA PHE A 187 6.90 -3.48 -2.05
C PHE A 187 6.67 -2.06 -2.61
N PRO A 188 7.57 -1.46 -3.41
CA PRO A 188 7.35 -0.11 -3.93
C PRO A 188 6.09 0.02 -4.81
N TYR A 189 5.64 -1.07 -5.40
CA TYR A 189 4.45 -1.13 -6.28
C TYR A 189 3.18 -1.47 -5.50
N LEU A 190 3.29 -2.32 -4.47
CA LEU A 190 2.17 -2.58 -3.57
C LEU A 190 1.83 -1.34 -2.73
N LEU A 191 2.85 -0.57 -2.36
CA LEU A 191 2.68 0.68 -1.64
C LEU A 191 1.80 1.67 -2.43
N THR A 192 1.94 1.75 -3.76
CA THR A 192 1.08 2.62 -4.59
C THR A 192 -0.37 2.13 -4.64
N CYS A 193 -0.65 0.87 -4.32
CA CYS A 193 -2.00 0.32 -4.30
C CYS A 193 -2.77 0.61 -3.00
N THR A 194 -2.11 1.14 -1.97
CA THR A 194 -2.71 1.40 -0.64
C THR A 194 -4.00 2.22 -0.72
N GLU A 195 -4.03 3.25 -1.58
CA GLU A 195 -5.23 4.08 -1.77
C GLU A 195 -6.40 3.33 -2.41
N VAL A 196 -6.11 2.46 -3.39
CA VAL A 196 -7.12 1.64 -4.07
C VAL A 196 -7.69 0.59 -3.12
N ILE A 197 -6.83 -0.06 -2.32
CA ILE A 197 -7.24 -1.00 -1.28
C ILE A 197 -8.13 -0.28 -0.24
N ALA A 198 -7.70 0.90 0.22
CA ALA A 198 -8.48 1.68 1.17
C ALA A 198 -9.83 2.14 0.60
N LEU A 199 -9.89 2.50 -0.70
CA LEU A 199 -11.13 2.84 -1.37
C LEU A 199 -12.08 1.65 -1.48
N ALA A 200 -11.57 0.46 -1.80
CA ALA A 200 -12.35 -0.76 -1.85
C ALA A 200 -12.98 -1.06 -0.48
N MET A 201 -12.19 -1.00 0.59
CA MET A 201 -12.63 -1.23 1.97
C MET A 201 -13.71 -0.22 2.41
N ARG A 202 -13.57 1.06 2.05
CA ARG A 202 -14.58 2.10 2.36
C ARG A 202 -15.86 1.96 1.54
N THR A 203 -15.79 1.35 0.37
CA THR A 203 -16.93 1.22 -0.55
C THR A 203 -17.81 0.03 -0.16
N HIS A 204 -17.17 -1.08 0.23
CA HIS A 204 -17.81 -2.38 0.46
C HIS A 204 -17.74 -2.75 1.94
N THR A 205 -18.24 -1.87 2.82
CA THR A 205 -18.12 -2.06 4.27
C THR A 205 -18.85 -3.31 4.78
N ASP A 206 -19.94 -3.71 4.13
CA ASP A 206 -20.71 -4.91 4.46
C ASP A 206 -20.00 -6.24 4.11
N SER A 207 -18.97 -6.20 3.25
CA SER A 207 -18.27 -7.39 2.77
C SER A 207 -17.19 -7.83 3.74
N LEU A 208 -17.54 -8.73 4.66
CA LEU A 208 -16.64 -9.25 5.69
C LEU A 208 -15.36 -9.88 5.12
N GLU A 209 -15.47 -10.62 4.00
CA GLU A 209 -14.31 -11.22 3.33
C GLU A 209 -13.36 -10.13 2.81
N LEU A 210 -13.90 -9.13 2.11
CA LEU A 210 -13.11 -8.01 1.59
C LEU A 210 -12.41 -7.25 2.73
N GLN A 211 -13.09 -7.03 3.86
CA GLN A 211 -12.48 -6.35 5.01
C GLN A 211 -11.32 -7.15 5.61
N VAL A 212 -11.48 -8.47 5.76
CA VAL A 212 -10.39 -9.34 6.25
C VAL A 212 -9.20 -9.33 5.30
N GLU A 213 -9.44 -9.52 4.00
CA GLU A 213 -8.38 -9.52 2.99
C GLU A 213 -7.68 -8.16 2.89
N GLY A 214 -8.45 -7.06 2.94
CA GLY A 214 -7.95 -5.70 2.90
C GLY A 214 -7.04 -5.39 4.10
N CYS A 215 -7.50 -5.67 5.33
CA CYS A 215 -6.68 -5.49 6.53
C CYS A 215 -5.43 -6.38 6.52
N THR A 216 -5.53 -7.61 6.02
CA THR A 216 -4.40 -8.54 5.93
C THR A 216 -3.34 -8.03 4.94
N LEU A 217 -3.76 -7.56 3.76
CA LEU A 217 -2.84 -6.98 2.78
C LEU A 217 -2.19 -5.69 3.30
N LEU A 218 -2.94 -4.82 3.97
CA LEU A 218 -2.38 -3.61 4.58
C LEU A 218 -1.32 -3.97 5.63
N LEU A 219 -1.59 -4.91 6.53
CA LEU A 219 -0.61 -5.44 7.49
C LEU A 219 0.66 -5.92 6.78
N GLU A 220 0.51 -6.70 5.72
CA GLU A 220 1.61 -7.26 4.96
C GLU A 220 2.48 -6.17 4.31
N ILE A 221 1.87 -5.13 3.74
CA ILE A 221 2.57 -3.96 3.19
C ILE A 221 3.29 -3.20 4.31
N LEU A 222 2.60 -2.90 5.42
CA LEU A 222 3.14 -2.18 6.58
C LEU A 222 4.33 -2.89 7.22
N SER A 223 4.33 -4.23 7.22
CA SER A 223 5.42 -5.04 7.76
C SER A 223 6.72 -4.94 6.94
N GLN A 224 6.64 -4.47 5.69
CA GLN A 224 7.77 -4.27 4.79
C GLN A 224 8.26 -2.82 4.74
N GLY A 225 7.47 -1.87 5.27
CA GLY A 225 7.82 -0.45 5.30
C GLY A 225 9.07 -0.16 6.13
N ASN A 226 9.97 0.64 5.56
CA ASN A 226 11.08 1.26 6.28
C ASN A 226 10.74 2.72 6.56
N SER A 227 10.69 3.11 7.84
CA SER A 227 10.33 4.45 8.30
C SER A 227 11.32 5.57 7.91
N GLU A 228 12.41 5.26 7.20
CA GLU A 228 13.41 6.24 6.78
C GLU A 228 12.98 7.07 5.55
N ASN A 229 11.99 6.63 4.78
CA ASN A 229 11.51 7.34 3.59
C ASN A 229 10.19 8.08 3.87
N ASN A 230 10.26 9.41 3.97
CA ASN A 230 9.11 10.28 4.27
C ASN A 230 7.94 10.13 3.27
N ALA A 231 8.22 9.80 2.00
CA ALA A 231 7.16 9.60 1.00
C ALA A 231 6.37 8.31 1.26
N ASP A 232 7.06 7.26 1.70
CA ASP A 232 6.42 5.98 2.00
C ASP A 232 5.59 6.11 3.28
N GLN A 233 6.08 6.86 4.27
CA GLN A 233 5.40 7.11 5.53
C GLN A 233 4.01 7.74 5.34
N ALA A 234 3.88 8.78 4.51
CA ALA A 234 2.61 9.46 4.28
C ALA A 234 1.55 8.53 3.65
N VAL A 235 1.97 7.61 2.78
CA VAL A 235 1.07 6.61 2.17
C VAL A 235 0.61 5.61 3.23
N LEU A 236 1.52 5.16 4.10
CA LEU A 236 1.19 4.24 5.18
C LEU A 236 0.27 4.89 6.24
N GLU A 237 0.46 6.17 6.56
CA GLU A 237 -0.43 6.94 7.44
C GLU A 237 -1.88 6.98 6.93
N SER A 238 -2.09 6.97 5.61
CA SER A 238 -3.42 6.95 5.01
C SER A 238 -4.23 5.66 5.30
N ALA A 239 -3.56 4.59 5.74
CA ALA A 239 -4.20 3.33 6.10
C ALA A 239 -4.84 3.34 7.50
N LEU A 240 -4.46 4.28 8.37
CA LEU A 240 -4.99 4.35 9.73
C LEU A 240 -6.50 4.65 9.78
N PRO A 241 -7.05 5.70 9.12
CA PRO A 241 -8.47 6.01 9.21
C PRO A 241 -9.36 4.89 8.67
N VAL A 242 -8.94 4.21 7.60
CA VAL A 242 -9.71 3.10 7.03
C VAL A 242 -9.69 1.87 7.94
N THR A 243 -8.54 1.52 8.51
CA THR A 243 -8.44 0.35 9.41
C THR A 243 -9.23 0.58 10.69
N SER A 244 -9.17 1.79 11.26
CA SER A 244 -9.96 2.17 12.43
C SER A 244 -11.46 2.14 12.15
N ALA A 245 -11.92 2.64 10.99
CA ALA A 245 -13.32 2.59 10.60
C ALA A 245 -13.83 1.15 10.48
N VAL A 246 -13.05 0.26 9.85
CA VAL A 246 -13.38 -1.17 9.71
C VAL A 246 -13.50 -1.85 11.07
N LEU A 247 -12.54 -1.62 11.96
CA LEU A 247 -12.61 -2.18 13.31
C LEU A 247 -13.83 -1.66 14.07
N GLN A 248 -14.13 -0.36 13.97
CA GLN A 248 -15.27 0.26 14.65
C GLN A 248 -16.62 -0.30 14.18
N GLU A 249 -16.78 -0.53 12.88
CA GLU A 249 -18.01 -1.07 12.29
C GLU A 249 -18.20 -2.56 12.62
N HIS A 250 -17.10 -3.32 12.68
CA HIS A 250 -17.13 -4.77 12.78
C HIS A 250 -16.59 -5.33 14.12
N LEU A 251 -16.72 -4.58 15.22
CA LEU A 251 -16.27 -5.01 16.56
C LEU A 251 -16.80 -6.38 17.00
N GLN A 252 -17.99 -6.80 16.54
CA GLN A 252 -18.58 -8.10 16.89
C GLN A 252 -18.14 -9.24 15.96
N ASN A 253 -17.53 -8.92 14.81
CA ASN A 253 -17.01 -9.93 13.91
C ASN A 253 -15.56 -10.22 14.26
N GLY A 254 -15.33 -11.31 15.00
CA GLY A 254 -13.98 -11.64 15.46
C GLY A 254 -12.94 -11.82 14.34
N ALA A 255 -13.32 -12.24 13.13
CA ALA A 255 -12.36 -12.36 12.03
C ALA A 255 -11.90 -11.00 11.50
N VAL A 256 -12.85 -10.09 11.22
CA VAL A 256 -12.54 -8.72 10.79
C VAL A 256 -11.79 -7.95 11.87
N ALA A 257 -12.26 -8.05 13.12
CA ALA A 257 -11.63 -7.38 14.24
C ALA A 257 -10.19 -7.85 14.47
N GLU A 258 -9.92 -9.16 14.33
CA GLU A 258 -8.57 -9.72 14.47
C GLU A 258 -7.63 -9.22 13.37
N SER A 259 -8.08 -9.21 12.11
CA SER A 259 -7.27 -8.67 11.00
C SER A 259 -7.02 -7.16 11.16
N ALA A 260 -8.02 -6.39 11.60
CA ALA A 260 -7.90 -4.96 11.79
C ALA A 260 -6.98 -4.61 12.98
N CYS A 261 -7.08 -5.31 14.12
CA CYS A 261 -6.13 -5.16 15.23
C CYS A 261 -4.69 -5.47 14.81
N SER A 262 -4.50 -6.45 13.94
CA SER A 262 -3.17 -6.80 13.41
C SER A 262 -2.60 -5.67 12.56
N ALA A 263 -3.39 -5.09 11.65
CA ALA A 263 -2.98 -3.95 10.84
C ALA A 263 -2.73 -2.68 11.69
N LEU A 264 -3.58 -2.40 12.69
CA LEU A 264 -3.37 -1.29 13.63
C LEU A 264 -2.10 -1.47 14.47
N TRP A 265 -1.76 -2.69 14.86
CA TRP A 265 -0.48 -2.95 15.51
C TRP A 265 0.70 -2.57 14.61
N ALA A 266 0.68 -2.97 13.33
CA ALA A 266 1.75 -2.61 12.40
C ALA A 266 1.84 -1.09 12.17
N LEU A 267 0.70 -0.39 12.07
CA LEU A 267 0.67 1.08 12.00
C LEU A 267 1.29 1.73 13.24
N ALA A 268 0.93 1.25 14.43
CA ALA A 268 1.48 1.74 15.69
C ALA A 268 2.99 1.48 15.80
N LEU A 269 3.45 0.33 15.34
CA LEU A 269 4.86 -0.03 15.35
C LEU A 269 5.70 0.85 14.40
N GLN A 270 5.13 1.23 13.26
CA GLN A 270 5.75 2.12 12.28
C GLN A 270 5.63 3.61 12.62
N GLY A 271 4.94 3.95 13.72
CA GLY A 271 4.73 5.34 14.13
C GLY A 271 3.87 6.14 13.14
N CYS A 272 2.93 5.48 12.44
CA CYS A 272 2.04 6.11 11.45
C CYS A 272 0.84 6.85 12.09
N LEU A 273 0.97 7.31 13.34
CA LEU A 273 -0.10 7.98 14.08
C LEU A 273 0.31 9.40 14.43
N SER A 274 -0.63 10.34 14.28
CA SER A 274 -0.49 11.70 14.78
C SER A 274 -0.90 11.80 16.26
N ASP A 275 -0.56 12.92 16.91
CA ASP A 275 -0.88 13.14 18.32
C ASP A 275 -2.38 13.00 18.63
N SER A 276 -3.26 13.34 17.68
CA SER A 276 -4.72 13.20 17.83
C SER A 276 -5.24 11.76 17.70
N ASP A 277 -4.43 10.84 17.21
CA ASP A 277 -4.89 9.47 16.90
C ASP A 277 -4.67 8.49 18.06
N TYR A 278 -3.75 8.78 18.98
CA TYR A 278 -3.38 7.85 20.06
C TYR A 278 -4.55 7.50 20.99
N GLU A 279 -5.28 8.50 21.48
CA GLU A 279 -6.44 8.30 22.37
C GLU A 279 -7.58 7.50 21.71
N PRO A 280 -8.12 7.90 20.53
CA PRO A 280 -9.21 7.15 19.90
C PRO A 280 -8.79 5.75 19.45
N THR A 281 -7.54 5.56 18.99
CA THR A 281 -7.04 4.24 18.60
C THR A 281 -6.90 3.33 19.81
N ALA A 282 -6.40 3.83 20.95
CA ALA A 282 -6.31 3.05 22.17
C ALA A 282 -7.70 2.63 22.68
N ALA A 283 -8.67 3.56 22.71
CA ALA A 283 -10.04 3.25 23.10
C ALA A 283 -10.69 2.18 22.20
N LEU A 284 -10.48 2.28 20.88
CA LEU A 284 -11.01 1.32 19.91
C LEU A 284 -10.39 -0.08 20.07
N LEU A 285 -9.09 -0.16 20.35
CA LEU A 285 -8.40 -1.44 20.61
C LEU A 285 -8.91 -2.10 21.90
N LEU A 286 -9.16 -1.33 22.96
CA LEU A 286 -9.77 -1.85 24.20
C LEU A 286 -11.17 -2.41 23.94
N ASP A 287 -11.97 -1.71 23.14
CA ASP A 287 -13.29 -2.19 22.72
C ASP A 287 -13.20 -3.49 21.92
N ALA A 288 -12.24 -3.61 21.02
CA ALA A 288 -12.04 -4.82 20.22
C ALA A 288 -11.70 -6.04 21.09
N VAL A 289 -10.79 -5.88 22.05
CA VAL A 289 -10.40 -6.93 23.01
C VAL A 289 -11.61 -7.33 23.85
N ARG A 290 -12.32 -6.36 24.43
CA ARG A 290 -13.50 -6.58 25.29
C ARG A 290 -14.65 -7.29 24.56
N MET A 291 -14.84 -7.01 23.27
CA MET A 291 -15.91 -7.62 22.48
C MET A 291 -15.57 -9.02 21.96
N ASN A 292 -14.29 -9.42 21.97
CA ASN A 292 -13.83 -10.71 21.44
C ASN A 292 -12.85 -11.42 22.40
N PRO A 293 -13.23 -11.62 23.68
CA PRO A 293 -12.30 -12.11 24.70
C PRO A 293 -11.85 -13.56 24.42
N GLU A 294 -12.65 -14.38 23.75
CA GLU A 294 -12.28 -15.78 23.44
C GLU A 294 -11.20 -15.92 22.33
N ARG A 295 -10.83 -14.82 21.65
CA ARG A 295 -9.93 -14.85 20.48
C ARG A 295 -8.51 -14.48 20.87
N ALA A 296 -7.72 -15.47 21.31
CA ALA A 296 -6.34 -15.27 21.77
C ALA A 296 -5.44 -14.46 20.81
N VAL A 297 -5.57 -14.65 19.49
CA VAL A 297 -4.79 -13.90 18.48
C VAL A 297 -5.17 -12.42 18.45
N LEU A 298 -6.47 -12.11 18.53
CA LEU A 298 -6.98 -10.75 18.61
C LEU A 298 -6.50 -10.08 19.90
N VAL A 299 -6.65 -10.75 21.05
CA VAL A 299 -6.21 -10.24 22.36
C VAL A 299 -4.71 -9.92 22.33
N LYS A 300 -3.89 -10.88 21.87
CA LYS A 300 -2.45 -10.68 21.70
C LYS A 300 -2.15 -9.45 20.84
N ASN A 301 -2.72 -9.36 19.63
CA ASN A 301 -2.40 -8.30 18.70
C ASN A 301 -2.94 -6.94 19.17
N GLY A 302 -4.11 -6.90 19.80
CA GLY A 302 -4.67 -5.71 20.44
C GLY A 302 -3.77 -5.19 21.56
N CYS A 303 -3.28 -6.06 22.43
CA CYS A 303 -2.33 -5.69 23.49
C CYS A 303 -0.98 -5.21 22.93
N LEU A 304 -0.47 -5.83 21.87
CA LEU A 304 0.77 -5.38 21.22
C LEU A 304 0.61 -4.03 20.51
N ALA A 305 -0.56 -3.78 19.90
CA ALA A 305 -0.91 -2.48 19.37
C ALA A 305 -0.94 -1.42 20.48
N LEU A 306 -1.67 -1.69 21.57
CA LEU A 306 -1.72 -0.80 22.74
C LEU A 306 -0.32 -0.53 23.32
N ALA A 307 0.52 -1.55 23.46
CA ALA A 307 1.88 -1.39 23.96
C ALA A 307 2.72 -0.48 23.05
N SER A 308 2.54 -0.61 21.74
CA SER A 308 3.21 0.22 20.73
C SER A 308 2.74 1.68 20.80
N LEU A 309 1.44 1.92 21.00
CA LEU A 309 0.89 3.26 21.22
C LEU A 309 1.41 3.90 22.51
N VAL A 310 1.38 3.15 23.61
CA VAL A 310 1.84 3.59 24.94
C VAL A 310 3.32 3.95 24.92
N ARG A 311 4.15 3.20 24.19
CA ARG A 311 5.58 3.51 24.05
C ARG A 311 5.82 4.90 23.43
N LEU A 312 4.93 5.32 22.52
CA LEU A 312 5.08 6.56 21.76
C LEU A 312 4.36 7.75 22.40
N SER A 313 3.29 7.50 23.19
CA SER A 313 2.44 8.57 23.73
C SER A 313 1.89 8.26 25.12
N GLU A 314 2.11 9.18 26.05
CA GLU A 314 1.50 9.16 27.40
C GLU A 314 -0.04 9.22 27.31
N THR A 315 -0.58 9.91 26.30
CA THR A 315 -2.02 10.02 26.07
C THR A 315 -2.65 8.65 25.83
N ALA A 316 -1.97 7.74 25.12
CA ALA A 316 -2.45 6.36 24.97
C ALA A 316 -2.48 5.61 26.31
N ALA A 317 -1.48 5.84 27.18
CA ALA A 317 -1.42 5.21 28.50
C ALA A 317 -2.57 5.70 29.40
N LEU A 318 -2.84 7.01 29.39
CA LEU A 318 -3.96 7.60 30.11
C LEU A 318 -5.31 7.13 29.56
N ALA A 319 -5.45 6.96 28.25
CA ALA A 319 -6.67 6.43 27.63
C ALA A 319 -7.01 5.02 28.13
N ILE A 320 -6.00 4.16 28.36
CA ILE A 320 -6.20 2.82 28.94
C ILE A 320 -6.67 2.89 30.39
N LEU A 321 -6.09 3.81 31.18
CA LEU A 321 -6.49 3.97 32.59
C LEU A 321 -7.89 4.55 32.75
N LEU A 322 -8.21 5.56 31.93
CA LEU A 322 -9.42 6.36 32.03
C LEU A 322 -10.55 5.80 31.14
N ASP A 323 -10.45 4.53 30.73
CA ASP A 323 -11.45 3.90 29.90
C ASP A 323 -12.85 4.00 30.53
N SER A 324 -13.74 4.68 29.81
CA SER A 324 -15.12 4.96 30.21
C SER A 324 -15.99 3.71 30.41
N LYS A 325 -15.57 2.55 29.87
CA LYS A 325 -16.34 1.29 29.89
C LYS A 325 -15.87 0.30 30.97
N GLY A 326 -14.92 0.69 31.80
CA GLY A 326 -14.28 -0.15 32.82
C GLY A 326 -12.77 0.06 32.78
N SER A 327 -12.06 -0.12 33.90
CA SER A 327 -10.62 0.14 33.94
C SER A 327 -9.90 -0.76 32.93
N GLY A 328 -9.11 -0.20 32.01
CA GLY A 328 -8.29 -1.01 31.09
C GLY A 328 -7.29 -1.90 31.84
N VAL A 329 -6.97 -1.57 33.10
CA VAL A 329 -6.17 -2.41 33.99
C VAL A 329 -6.94 -3.66 34.43
N GLU A 330 -8.25 -3.55 34.69
CA GLU A 330 -9.10 -4.71 35.00
C GLU A 330 -9.24 -5.61 33.77
N LEU A 331 -9.39 -5.03 32.57
CA LEU A 331 -9.40 -5.80 31.32
C LEU A 331 -8.10 -6.61 31.14
N ILE A 332 -6.94 -6.04 31.44
CA ILE A 332 -5.64 -6.75 31.39
C ILE A 332 -5.63 -7.97 32.34
N GLU A 333 -6.19 -7.82 33.54
CA GLU A 333 -6.30 -8.91 34.52
C GLU A 333 -7.26 -10.01 34.04
N ASP A 334 -8.45 -9.61 33.56
CA ASP A 334 -9.47 -10.51 33.04
C ASP A 334 -8.96 -11.32 31.84
N GLU A 335 -8.30 -10.68 30.87
CA GLU A 335 -7.75 -11.33 29.69
C GLU A 335 -6.60 -12.29 30.03
N TYR A 336 -5.75 -11.97 31.01
CA TYR A 336 -4.74 -12.92 31.46
C TYR A 336 -5.38 -14.18 32.06
N HIS A 337 -6.41 -14.01 32.90
CA HIS A 337 -7.08 -15.13 33.55
C HIS A 337 -7.90 -15.98 32.57
N LEU A 338 -8.38 -15.39 31.47
CA LEU A 338 -9.05 -16.13 30.41
C LEU A 338 -8.04 -16.95 29.57
N HIS A 339 -6.83 -16.44 29.37
CA HIS A 339 -5.79 -17.01 28.49
C HIS A 339 -4.56 -17.53 29.25
N LEU A 340 -4.75 -18.16 30.42
CA LEU A 340 -3.68 -18.59 31.33
C LEU A 340 -2.60 -19.50 30.71
N ASP A 341 -2.97 -20.27 29.68
CA ASP A 341 -2.11 -21.24 29.02
C ASP A 341 -1.52 -20.72 27.70
N GLU A 342 -1.83 -19.48 27.29
CA GLU A 342 -1.37 -18.88 26.04
C GLU A 342 -0.14 -17.98 26.29
N PRO A 343 1.10 -18.48 26.09
CA PRO A 343 2.31 -17.72 26.40
C PRO A 343 2.42 -16.42 25.60
N ALA A 344 1.90 -16.42 24.36
CA ALA A 344 1.94 -15.25 23.50
C ALA A 344 1.04 -14.11 24.00
N VAL A 345 -0.12 -14.44 24.58
CA VAL A 345 -1.02 -13.45 25.22
C VAL A 345 -0.38 -12.92 26.50
N ALA A 346 0.16 -13.81 27.34
CA ALA A 346 0.86 -13.42 28.55
C ALA A 346 2.05 -12.48 28.27
N GLU A 347 2.85 -12.76 27.24
CA GLU A 347 3.95 -11.89 26.81
C GLU A 347 3.46 -10.52 26.35
N ALA A 348 2.41 -10.47 25.52
CA ALA A 348 1.83 -9.21 25.04
C ALA A 348 1.29 -8.33 26.19
N LEU A 349 0.58 -8.93 27.14
CA LEU A 349 0.11 -8.25 28.36
C LEU A 349 1.28 -7.77 29.22
N CYS A 350 2.34 -8.58 29.38
CA CYS A 350 3.55 -8.17 30.10
C CYS A 350 4.25 -6.97 29.44
N LEU A 351 4.30 -6.95 28.11
CA LEU A 351 4.88 -5.85 27.36
C LEU A 351 4.06 -4.58 27.56
N LEU A 352 2.73 -4.66 27.41
CA LEU A 352 1.82 -3.53 27.66
C LEU A 352 1.99 -2.97 29.07
N MET A 353 1.96 -3.84 30.10
CA MET A 353 2.18 -3.41 31.48
C MET A 353 3.56 -2.76 31.69
N ASN A 354 4.61 -3.27 31.05
CA ASN A 354 5.95 -2.70 31.13
C ASN A 354 6.03 -1.29 30.51
N GLU A 355 5.36 -1.05 29.38
CA GLU A 355 5.26 0.27 28.75
C GLU A 355 4.38 1.23 29.58
N MET A 356 3.29 0.73 30.16
CA MET A 356 2.40 1.54 31.01
C MET A 356 3.12 2.08 32.25
N VAL A 357 3.94 1.27 32.93
CA VAL A 357 4.70 1.72 34.11
C VAL A 357 5.89 2.63 33.79
N GLN A 358 6.05 3.08 32.54
CA GLN A 358 7.00 4.15 32.21
C GLN A 358 6.49 5.53 32.66
N TYR A 359 5.17 5.68 32.88
CA TYR A 359 4.52 6.93 33.26
C TYR A 359 4.09 6.92 34.72
N ASP A 360 4.38 7.98 35.47
CA ASP A 360 4.22 8.02 36.93
C ASP A 360 2.75 7.91 37.36
N GLU A 361 1.84 8.63 36.70
CA GLU A 361 0.40 8.59 36.99
C GLU A 361 -0.19 7.18 36.77
N VAL A 362 0.25 6.53 35.68
CA VAL A 362 -0.13 5.17 35.33
C VAL A 362 0.42 4.15 36.33
N MET A 363 1.67 4.36 36.78
CA MET A 363 2.28 3.50 37.78
C MET A 363 1.50 3.50 39.10
N LEU A 364 0.98 4.66 39.54
CA LEU A 364 0.17 4.77 40.76
C LEU A 364 -1.15 3.98 40.64
N ALA A 365 -1.83 4.06 39.49
CA ALA A 365 -3.04 3.28 39.23
C ALA A 365 -2.74 1.76 39.17
N MET A 366 -1.66 1.35 38.51
CA MET A 366 -1.25 -0.06 38.47
C MET A 366 -0.99 -0.64 39.88
N ARG A 367 -0.44 0.17 40.79
CA ARG A 367 -0.27 -0.23 42.20
C ARG A 367 -1.58 -0.32 42.96
N SER A 368 -2.54 0.58 42.73
CA SER A 368 -3.84 0.55 43.41
C SER A 368 -4.63 -0.72 43.03
N HIS A 369 -4.52 -1.16 41.78
CA HIS A 369 -5.06 -2.42 41.27
C HIS A 369 -4.25 -3.66 41.69
N LYS A 370 -3.13 -3.51 42.42
CA LYS A 370 -2.27 -4.62 42.91
C LYS A 370 -1.70 -5.49 41.80
N MET A 371 -1.34 -4.89 40.66
CA MET A 371 -0.77 -5.59 39.51
C MET A 371 0.54 -6.34 39.82
N GLU A 372 1.22 -6.05 40.94
CA GLU A 372 2.36 -6.85 41.38
C GLU A 372 2.01 -8.32 41.69
N LYS A 373 0.76 -8.59 42.07
CA LYS A 373 0.27 -9.96 42.31
C LYS A 373 0.15 -10.71 40.99
N LEU A 374 -0.58 -10.13 40.03
CA LEU A 374 -0.74 -10.69 38.68
C LEU A 374 0.62 -10.96 38.03
N LEU A 375 1.53 -9.99 38.06
CA LEU A 375 2.90 -10.13 37.55
C LEU A 375 3.67 -11.26 38.24
N SER A 376 3.47 -11.46 39.55
CA SER A 376 4.12 -12.57 40.27
C SER A 376 3.51 -13.93 39.90
N GLU A 377 2.21 -13.98 39.62
CA GLU A 377 1.51 -15.18 39.13
C GLU A 377 1.98 -15.56 37.73
N ILE A 378 2.03 -14.60 36.79
CA ILE A 378 2.58 -14.78 35.44
C ILE A 378 4.01 -15.33 35.51
N LYS A 379 4.83 -14.77 36.41
CA LYS A 379 6.21 -15.22 36.61
C LYS A 379 6.31 -16.70 36.99
N LEU A 380 5.38 -17.17 37.82
CA LEU A 380 5.35 -18.55 38.29
C LEU A 380 4.80 -19.50 37.22
N GLN A 381 3.84 -19.04 36.42
CA GLN A 381 3.23 -19.81 35.34
C GLN A 381 4.22 -20.06 34.18
N PHE A 382 5.06 -19.08 33.84
CA PHE A 382 6.00 -19.16 32.71
C PHE A 382 7.47 -19.08 33.14
N PRO A 383 8.00 -20.04 33.92
CA PRO A 383 9.36 -19.98 34.48
C PRO A 383 10.46 -20.11 33.42
N PHE A 384 10.15 -20.66 32.24
CA PHE A 384 11.12 -20.92 31.16
C PHE A 384 11.06 -19.91 30.02
N SER A 385 10.11 -18.98 30.00
CA SER A 385 10.04 -17.91 28.99
C SER A 385 10.96 -16.77 29.38
N THR A 386 12.08 -16.61 28.67
CA THR A 386 13.08 -15.57 28.94
C THR A 386 12.50 -14.15 28.79
N GLU A 387 11.64 -13.96 27.81
CA GLU A 387 10.97 -12.72 27.45
C GLU A 387 10.02 -12.30 28.57
N ILE A 388 9.11 -13.19 28.98
CA ILE A 388 8.17 -12.94 30.09
C ILE A 388 8.93 -12.68 31.39
N GLN A 389 9.94 -13.50 31.72
CA GLN A 389 10.71 -13.30 32.96
C GLN A 389 11.41 -11.94 32.99
N THR A 390 11.91 -11.48 31.85
CA THR A 390 12.58 -10.18 31.72
C THR A 390 11.60 -9.02 31.88
N LEU A 391 10.48 -9.06 31.14
CA LEU A 391 9.44 -8.02 31.19
C LEU A 391 8.86 -7.91 32.59
N VAL A 392 8.41 -9.02 33.18
CA VAL A 392 7.87 -9.06 34.56
C VAL A 392 8.89 -8.55 35.57
N GLY A 393 10.17 -8.94 35.44
CA GLY A 393 11.24 -8.49 36.32
C GLY A 393 11.44 -6.97 36.28
N ALA A 394 11.45 -6.39 35.08
CA ALA A 394 11.56 -4.95 34.88
C ALA A 394 10.37 -4.19 35.45
N THR A 395 9.14 -4.65 35.15
CA THR A 395 7.88 -4.04 35.61
C THR A 395 7.78 -4.08 37.14
N LEU A 396 8.05 -5.22 37.78
CA LEU A 396 8.02 -5.35 39.25
C LEU A 396 9.05 -4.46 39.93
N LEU A 397 10.25 -4.30 39.34
CA LEU A 397 11.29 -3.45 39.89
C LEU A 397 10.88 -1.98 39.90
N LYS A 398 10.17 -1.52 38.87
CA LYS A 398 9.59 -0.17 38.84
C LYS A 398 8.45 0.01 39.83
N LEU A 399 7.49 -0.90 39.85
CA LEU A 399 6.35 -0.84 40.79
C LEU A 399 6.80 -0.82 42.26
N ARG A 400 7.95 -1.43 42.60
CA ARG A 400 8.48 -1.48 43.98
C ARG A 400 9.39 -0.31 44.37
N LYS A 401 9.89 0.49 43.43
CA LYS A 401 11.00 1.45 43.68
C LYS A 401 10.65 2.62 44.61
N GLU A 402 9.38 3.01 44.75
CA GLU A 402 8.99 4.16 45.60
C GLU A 402 8.56 3.81 47.04
N LYS A 403 8.59 2.53 47.46
CA LYS A 403 8.38 2.20 48.88
C LYS A 403 9.49 2.71 49.83
N ARG A 404 10.43 3.55 49.36
CA ARG A 404 11.63 3.98 50.10
C ARG A 404 11.66 5.44 50.56
N PHE A 405 10.61 6.22 50.36
CA PHE A 405 10.50 7.56 50.96
C PHE A 405 9.20 7.66 51.77
N VAL A 406 9.23 7.11 52.98
CA VAL A 406 8.33 7.47 54.08
C VAL A 406 9.19 7.87 55.26
#